data_AF-A0A7V5UFT3-F1
#
_entry.id   AF-A0A7V5UFT3-F1
#
_cell.length_a   1.000
_cell.length_b   1.000
_cell.length_c   1.000
_cell.angle_alpha   90.00
_cell.angle_beta   90.00
_cell.angle_gamma   90.00
#
_symmetry.space_group_name_H-M   'P 1'
#
loop_
_entity.id
_entity.type
_entity.pdbx_description
1 polymer ?
#
loop_
_entity_poly.entity_id
_entity_poly.type
_entity_poly.pdbx_seq_one_letter_code
_entity_poly.pdbx_strand_id
1 'polypeptide(L)'
;MQNLQDLYEFYLQTKPSKGKVQAATRFLIHICRYFEVASPEEVTVEKYSRIPKAIETNHKNAYHSAIQEKSILAEMIGRYGPRDGWEKVLDILLEDRDENLRQFTLQALAYSVCDQLESILPYLERFKNSKHPLMRQVTATLIAKVLVKKDCKQLRGKILLWSEEDSMIIQLIYDQVRSIGRNAAGNAQVAEVNQWFLNTFPFLES
;
A
#
# COMPACT_ATOMS: atom_id res chain seq x y z
N MET A 1 8.20 -12.22 -11.77
CA MET A 1 9.22 -11.15 -11.77
C MET A 1 10.50 -11.71 -11.17
N GLN A 2 11.60 -11.72 -11.92
CA GLN A 2 12.80 -12.49 -11.58
C GLN A 2 13.85 -11.68 -10.83
N ASN A 3 13.88 -10.36 -11.05
CA ASN A 3 14.91 -9.49 -10.48
C ASN A 3 14.40 -8.05 -10.21
N LEU A 4 15.28 -7.22 -9.67
CA LEU A 4 14.98 -5.82 -9.33
C LEU A 4 14.74 -4.93 -10.57
N GLN A 5 15.38 -5.23 -11.70
CA GLN A 5 15.18 -4.50 -12.95
C GLN A 5 13.73 -4.63 -13.43
N ASP A 6 13.17 -5.83 -13.40
CA ASP A 6 11.78 -6.06 -13.80
C ASP A 6 10.79 -5.22 -12.95
N LEU A 7 11.05 -5.09 -11.63
CA LEU A 7 10.22 -4.24 -10.76
C LEU A 7 10.27 -2.78 -11.20
N TYR A 8 11.47 -2.30 -11.56
CA TYR A 8 11.67 -0.95 -12.03
C TYR A 8 11.02 -0.71 -13.39
N GLU A 9 11.14 -1.64 -14.33
CA GLU A 9 10.50 -1.53 -15.64
C GLU A 9 8.98 -1.51 -15.52
N PHE A 10 8.41 -2.40 -14.70
CA PHE A 10 6.99 -2.35 -14.37
C PHE A 10 6.62 -0.99 -13.77
N TYR A 11 7.41 -0.49 -12.82
CA TYR A 11 7.17 0.82 -12.22
C TYR A 11 7.12 1.94 -13.28
N LEU A 12 8.02 1.94 -14.28
CA LEU A 12 7.99 2.92 -15.37
C LEU A 12 6.72 2.84 -16.21
N GLN A 13 6.18 1.64 -16.46
CA GLN A 13 4.92 1.46 -17.20
C GLN A 13 3.72 2.11 -16.50
N THR A 14 3.80 2.30 -15.18
CA THR A 14 2.75 2.99 -14.39
C THR A 14 2.83 4.53 -14.47
N LYS A 15 3.71 5.07 -15.33
CA LYS A 15 3.89 6.49 -15.63
C LYS A 15 4.13 7.37 -14.37
N PRO A 16 5.13 7.05 -13.53
CA PRO A 16 5.50 7.88 -12.39
C PRO A 16 6.03 9.24 -12.86
N SER A 17 6.03 10.24 -11.97
CA SER A 17 6.57 11.56 -12.29
C SER A 17 8.09 11.52 -12.49
N LYS A 18 8.65 12.51 -13.20
CA LYS A 18 10.10 12.61 -13.45
C LYS A 18 10.94 12.52 -12.18
N GLY A 19 10.54 13.21 -11.11
CA GLY A 19 11.24 13.15 -9.82
C GLY A 19 11.21 11.77 -9.16
N LYS A 20 10.10 11.04 -9.32
CA LYS A 20 9.98 9.66 -8.83
C LYS A 20 10.86 8.69 -9.63
N VAL A 21 10.93 8.85 -10.95
CA VAL A 21 11.86 8.09 -11.81
C VAL A 21 13.29 8.32 -11.33
N GLN A 22 13.71 9.57 -11.16
CA GLN A 22 15.06 9.89 -10.66
C GLN A 22 15.35 9.30 -9.28
N ALA A 23 14.37 9.30 -8.38
CA ALA A 23 14.52 8.67 -7.06
C ALA A 23 14.66 7.15 -7.16
N ALA A 24 13.84 6.49 -7.99
CA ALA A 24 13.93 5.05 -8.23
C ALA A 24 15.26 4.65 -8.90
N THR A 25 15.75 5.43 -9.88
CA THR A 25 17.07 5.19 -10.50
C THR A 25 18.20 5.30 -9.47
N ARG A 26 18.19 6.32 -8.60
CA ARG A 26 19.19 6.45 -7.52
C ARG A 26 19.14 5.28 -6.54
N PHE A 27 17.93 4.86 -6.17
CA PHE A 27 17.72 3.66 -5.36
C PHE A 27 18.38 2.43 -6.02
N LEU A 28 18.15 2.17 -7.32
CA LEU A 28 18.79 1.04 -8.01
C LEU A 28 20.32 1.08 -7.93
N ILE A 29 20.93 2.24 -8.17
CA ILE A 29 22.39 2.43 -8.09
C ILE A 29 22.91 2.08 -6.69
N HIS A 30 22.23 2.56 -5.65
CA HIS A 30 22.61 2.27 -4.26
C HIS A 30 22.48 0.79 -3.91
N ILE A 31 21.43 0.12 -4.39
CA ILE A 31 21.25 -1.31 -4.19
C ILE A 31 22.31 -2.12 -4.92
N CYS A 32 22.62 -1.80 -6.18
CA CYS A 32 23.67 -2.48 -6.94
C CYS A 32 25.03 -2.34 -6.25
N ARG A 33 25.37 -1.12 -5.80
CA ARG A 33 26.61 -0.86 -5.05
C ARG A 33 26.70 -1.67 -3.76
N TYR A 34 25.60 -1.78 -3.00
CA TYR A 34 25.59 -2.53 -1.75
C TYR A 34 25.79 -4.03 -1.96
N PHE A 35 25.20 -4.59 -3.02
CA PHE A 35 25.33 -6.01 -3.34
C PHE A 35 26.56 -6.34 -4.19
N GLU A 36 27.38 -5.35 -4.53
CA GLU A 36 28.58 -5.49 -5.37
C GLU A 36 28.28 -6.17 -6.72
N VAL A 37 27.14 -5.80 -7.33
CA VAL A 37 26.71 -6.30 -8.64
C VAL A 37 26.81 -5.21 -9.71
N ALA A 38 26.98 -5.60 -10.97
CA ALA A 38 27.11 -4.66 -12.07
C ALA A 38 25.76 -4.06 -12.48
N SER A 39 24.67 -4.79 -12.25
CA SER A 39 23.35 -4.45 -12.78
C SER A 39 22.19 -4.88 -11.85
N PRO A 40 21.03 -4.20 -11.91
CA PRO A 40 19.85 -4.57 -11.13
C PRO A 40 19.27 -5.96 -11.47
N GLU A 41 19.56 -6.50 -12.65
CA GLU A 41 19.20 -7.85 -13.09
C GLU A 41 19.84 -8.94 -12.20
N GLU A 42 20.99 -8.66 -11.59
CA GLU A 42 21.69 -9.57 -10.68
C GLU A 42 21.15 -9.53 -9.23
N VAL A 43 20.22 -8.62 -8.95
CA VAL A 43 19.51 -8.56 -7.67
C VAL A 43 18.24 -9.40 -7.77
N THR A 44 18.39 -10.70 -7.53
CA THR A 44 17.33 -11.71 -7.62
C THR A 44 16.55 -11.87 -6.31
N VAL A 45 15.49 -12.70 -6.34
CA VAL A 45 14.55 -12.93 -5.23
C VAL A 45 15.25 -13.30 -3.92
N GLU A 46 16.35 -14.04 -3.96
CA GLU A 46 17.14 -14.45 -2.78
C GLU A 46 17.74 -13.24 -2.03
N LYS A 47 17.92 -12.11 -2.72
CA LYS A 47 18.48 -10.86 -2.17
C LYS A 47 17.39 -9.89 -1.69
N TYR A 48 16.13 -10.07 -2.07
CA TYR A 48 15.06 -9.08 -1.85
C TYR A 48 14.88 -8.70 -0.37
N SER A 49 14.80 -9.68 0.53
CA SER A 49 14.62 -9.43 1.97
C SER A 49 15.74 -8.60 2.59
N ARG A 50 16.92 -8.53 1.94
CA ARG A 50 18.07 -7.74 2.38
C ARG A 50 18.04 -6.29 1.86
N ILE A 51 17.18 -5.96 0.89
CA ILE A 51 17.09 -4.61 0.29
C ILE A 51 16.80 -3.53 1.34
N PRO A 52 15.81 -3.66 2.25
CA PRO A 52 15.58 -2.62 3.27
C PRO A 52 16.82 -2.33 4.12
N LYS A 53 17.61 -3.37 4.45
CA LYS A 53 18.85 -3.22 5.21
C LYS A 53 19.98 -2.61 4.39
N ALA A 54 20.03 -2.90 3.09
CA ALA A 54 20.95 -2.27 2.15
C ALA A 54 20.74 -0.74 2.11
N ILE A 55 19.48 -0.30 2.04
CA ILE A 55 19.11 1.13 2.08
C ILE A 55 19.63 1.78 3.37
N GLU A 56 19.38 1.17 4.53
CA GLU A 56 19.88 1.68 5.81
C GLU A 56 21.40 1.79 5.85
N THR A 57 22.10 0.81 5.27
CA THR A 57 23.57 0.79 5.25
C THR A 57 24.13 1.90 4.38
N ASN A 58 23.49 2.19 3.24
CA ASN A 58 23.87 3.29 2.35
C ASN A 58 23.63 4.67 2.98
N HIS A 59 22.70 4.76 3.94
CA HIS A 59 22.25 6.01 4.55
C HIS A 59 22.45 6.04 6.08
N LYS A 60 23.51 5.41 6.61
CA LYS A 60 23.77 5.27 8.05
C LYS A 60 23.63 6.57 8.86
N ASN A 61 23.98 7.70 8.25
CA ASN A 61 23.94 9.03 8.88
C ASN A 61 22.86 9.96 8.27
N ALA A 62 21.98 9.44 7.42
CA ALA A 62 20.99 10.20 6.67
C ALA A 62 19.61 9.53 6.75
N TYR A 63 19.04 9.51 7.96
CA TYR A 63 17.77 8.82 8.25
C TYR A 63 16.65 9.18 7.27
N HIS A 64 16.44 10.47 6.99
CA HIS A 64 15.39 10.91 6.07
C HIS A 64 15.60 10.40 4.64
N SER A 65 16.85 10.31 4.17
CA SER A 65 17.18 9.74 2.86
C SER A 65 16.86 8.24 2.80
N ALA A 66 17.14 7.51 3.89
CA ALA A 66 16.78 6.09 4.00
C ALA A 66 15.27 5.89 3.92
N ILE A 67 14.49 6.70 4.66
CA ILE A 67 13.03 6.66 4.62
C ILE A 67 12.51 6.99 3.22
N GLN A 68 13.09 7.98 2.55
CA GLN A 68 12.69 8.35 1.19
C GLN A 68 12.88 7.19 0.20
N GLU A 69 14.02 6.49 0.22
CA GLU A 69 14.26 5.35 -0.66
C GLU A 69 13.39 4.15 -0.32
N LYS A 70 13.16 3.87 0.97
CA LYS A 70 12.22 2.84 1.41
C LYS A 70 10.80 3.14 0.93
N SER A 71 10.37 4.41 0.96
CA SER A 71 9.08 4.83 0.42
C SER A 71 9.00 4.63 -1.10
N ILE A 72 10.07 4.91 -1.85
CA ILE A 72 10.11 4.61 -3.30
C ILE A 72 9.96 3.11 -3.55
N LEU A 73 10.68 2.28 -2.79
CA LEU A 73 10.54 0.82 -2.88
C LEU A 73 9.11 0.37 -2.55
N ALA A 74 8.52 0.90 -1.48
CA ALA A 74 7.14 0.61 -1.11
C ALA A 74 6.15 0.99 -2.22
N GLU A 75 6.35 2.13 -2.88
CA GLU A 75 5.51 2.55 -4.02
C GLU A 75 5.68 1.62 -5.23
N MET A 76 6.91 1.23 -5.55
CA MET A 76 7.19 0.28 -6.65
C MET A 76 6.48 -1.05 -6.40
N ILE A 77 6.62 -1.62 -5.20
CA ILE A 77 5.92 -2.85 -4.80
C ILE A 77 4.41 -2.62 -4.80
N GLY A 78 3.93 -1.52 -4.23
CA GLY A 78 2.50 -1.23 -4.12
C GLY A 78 1.78 -1.14 -5.47
N ARG A 79 2.47 -0.66 -6.51
CA ARG A 79 1.96 -0.65 -7.88
C ARG A 79 2.01 -2.00 -8.56
N TYR A 80 3.05 -2.78 -8.32
CA TYR A 80 3.20 -4.11 -8.90
C TYR A 80 2.29 -5.17 -8.25
N GLY A 81 2.11 -5.05 -6.94
CA GLY A 81 1.49 -6.04 -6.05
C GLY A 81 2.54 -6.76 -5.18
N PRO A 82 2.22 -7.09 -3.91
CA PRO A 82 3.09 -7.92 -3.07
C PRO A 82 3.00 -9.38 -3.53
N ARG A 83 3.83 -9.77 -4.49
CA ARG A 83 3.95 -11.12 -5.04
C ARG A 83 5.38 -11.41 -5.45
N ASP A 84 5.68 -12.65 -5.83
CA ASP A 84 6.99 -13.06 -6.36
C ASP A 84 8.16 -12.73 -5.40
N GLY A 85 7.92 -12.79 -4.09
CA GLY A 85 8.91 -12.53 -3.04
C GLY A 85 8.90 -11.11 -2.48
N TRP A 86 8.17 -10.17 -3.09
CA TRP A 86 8.03 -8.80 -2.59
C TRP A 86 7.18 -8.70 -1.33
N GLU A 87 6.37 -9.71 -1.01
CA GLU A 87 5.61 -9.84 0.24
C GLU A 87 6.52 -9.67 1.45
N LYS A 88 7.67 -10.36 1.44
CA LYS A 88 8.66 -10.32 2.52
C LYS A 88 9.27 -8.93 2.70
N VAL A 89 9.52 -8.24 1.59
CA VAL A 89 10.07 -6.87 1.62
C VAL A 89 9.02 -5.92 2.18
N LEU A 90 7.77 -6.05 1.73
CA LEU A 90 6.67 -5.24 2.21
C LEU A 90 6.43 -5.44 3.71
N ASP A 91 6.46 -6.68 4.20
CA ASP A 91 6.33 -6.99 5.63
C ASP A 91 7.41 -6.29 6.46
N ILE A 92 8.67 -6.31 6.00
CA ILE A 92 9.76 -5.59 6.68
C ILE A 92 9.49 -4.08 6.73
N LEU A 93 8.98 -3.49 5.65
CA LEU A 93 8.66 -2.05 5.59
C LEU A 93 7.45 -1.69 6.47
N LEU A 94 6.49 -2.59 6.61
CA LEU A 94 5.31 -2.43 7.48
C LEU A 94 5.65 -2.60 8.97
N GLU A 95 6.82 -3.13 9.29
CA GLU A 95 7.34 -3.29 10.66
C GLU A 95 8.45 -2.28 10.99
N ASP A 96 8.71 -1.32 10.08
CA ASP A 96 9.72 -0.29 10.29
C ASP A 96 9.41 0.57 11.53
N ARG A 97 10.47 1.03 12.20
CA ARG A 97 10.36 1.92 13.36
C ARG A 97 9.71 3.26 13.00
N ASP A 98 9.84 3.70 11.75
CA ASP A 98 9.23 4.94 11.28
C ASP A 98 7.73 4.75 11.01
N GLU A 99 6.90 5.44 11.80
CA GLU A 99 5.46 5.36 11.65
C GLU A 99 4.96 5.91 10.31
N ASN A 100 5.61 6.94 9.76
CA ASN A 100 5.21 7.50 8.46
C ASN A 100 5.53 6.53 7.32
N LEU A 101 6.67 5.85 7.38
CA LEU A 101 6.99 4.80 6.41
C LEU A 101 5.99 3.65 6.46
N ARG A 102 5.61 3.18 7.65
CA ARG A 102 4.59 2.11 7.79
C ARG A 102 3.26 2.51 7.16
N GLN A 103 2.79 3.74 7.46
CA GLN A 103 1.57 4.28 6.88
C GLN A 103 1.68 4.39 5.35
N PHE A 104 2.77 4.97 4.85
CA PHE A 104 2.98 5.14 3.42
C PHE A 104 3.03 3.77 2.71
N THR A 105 3.70 2.79 3.31
CA THR A 105 3.82 1.44 2.79
C THR A 105 2.46 0.76 2.65
N LEU A 106 1.63 0.83 3.69
CA LEU A 106 0.26 0.31 3.63
C LEU A 106 -0.57 1.06 2.58
N GLN A 107 -0.45 2.38 2.52
CA GLN A 107 -1.17 3.20 1.55
C GLN A 107 -0.74 2.92 0.10
N ALA A 108 0.51 2.56 -0.14
CA ALA A 108 1.03 2.24 -1.48
C ALA A 108 0.31 1.04 -2.11
N LEU A 109 -0.23 0.12 -1.31
CA LEU A 109 -1.05 -0.98 -1.81
C LEU A 109 -2.31 -0.50 -2.56
N ALA A 110 -2.76 0.75 -2.36
CA ALA A 110 -3.87 1.35 -3.11
C ALA A 110 -3.68 1.30 -4.63
N TYR A 111 -2.44 1.24 -5.10
CA TYR A 111 -2.15 1.19 -6.53
C TYR A 111 -2.50 -0.16 -7.18
N SER A 112 -2.35 -1.28 -6.48
CA SER A 112 -2.59 -2.64 -7.00
C SER A 112 -3.98 -3.22 -6.66
N VAL A 113 -4.66 -2.65 -5.66
CA VAL A 113 -6.01 -3.01 -5.21
C VAL A 113 -6.98 -3.43 -6.32
N CYS A 114 -7.07 -2.65 -7.40
CA CYS A 114 -8.20 -2.78 -8.34
C CYS A 114 -8.13 -4.05 -9.18
N ASP A 115 -6.93 -4.59 -9.35
CA ASP A 115 -6.63 -5.71 -10.23
C ASP A 115 -6.21 -6.96 -9.43
N GLN A 116 -5.81 -6.78 -8.16
CA GLN A 116 -5.22 -7.83 -7.33
C GLN A 116 -5.68 -7.77 -5.86
N LEU A 117 -7.00 -7.63 -5.62
CA LEU A 117 -7.55 -7.58 -4.26
C LEU A 117 -7.07 -8.76 -3.39
N GLU A 118 -7.00 -9.96 -3.94
CA GLU A 118 -6.54 -11.16 -3.22
C GLU A 118 -5.14 -11.01 -2.64
N SER A 119 -4.22 -10.37 -3.36
CA SER A 119 -2.84 -10.20 -2.90
C SER A 119 -2.74 -9.22 -1.72
N ILE A 120 -3.67 -8.29 -1.61
CA ILE A 120 -3.65 -7.25 -0.58
C ILE A 120 -4.56 -7.57 0.61
N LEU A 121 -5.54 -8.47 0.43
CA LEU A 121 -6.55 -8.78 1.43
C LEU A 121 -5.94 -9.24 2.76
N PRO A 122 -4.87 -10.07 2.81
CA PRO A 122 -4.21 -10.42 4.07
C PRO A 122 -3.71 -9.20 4.85
N TYR A 123 -3.24 -8.16 4.16
CA TYR A 123 -2.80 -6.92 4.80
C TYR A 123 -3.98 -6.10 5.33
N LEU A 124 -5.09 -6.04 4.59
CA LEU A 124 -6.32 -5.39 5.08
C LEU A 124 -6.85 -6.10 6.33
N GLU A 125 -6.90 -7.43 6.31
CA GLU A 125 -7.33 -8.25 7.45
C GLU A 125 -6.41 -8.09 8.66
N ARG A 126 -5.09 -8.03 8.45
CA ARG A 126 -4.11 -7.78 9.52
C ARG A 126 -4.31 -6.42 10.17
N PHE A 127 -4.42 -5.34 9.38
CA PHE A 127 -4.38 -3.98 9.92
C PHE A 127 -5.74 -3.40 10.31
N LYS A 128 -6.87 -4.01 9.91
CA LYS A 128 -8.21 -3.60 10.40
C LYS A 128 -8.32 -3.71 11.94
N ASN A 129 -7.66 -4.72 12.50
CA ASN A 129 -7.62 -5.04 13.93
C ASN A 129 -6.31 -4.53 14.61
N SER A 130 -5.55 -3.65 13.94
CA SER A 130 -4.29 -3.14 14.47
C SER A 130 -4.49 -2.40 15.80
N LYS A 131 -3.62 -2.62 16.79
CA LYS A 131 -3.62 -1.83 18.03
C LYS A 131 -3.18 -0.38 17.82
N HIS A 132 -2.54 -0.07 16.69
CA HIS A 132 -2.17 1.29 16.31
C HIS A 132 -3.35 1.97 15.60
N PRO A 133 -3.99 3.00 16.19
CA PRO A 133 -5.18 3.65 15.62
C PRO A 133 -4.94 4.18 14.21
N LEU A 134 -3.75 4.74 13.97
CA LEU A 134 -3.38 5.30 12.68
C LEU A 134 -3.33 4.23 11.57
N MET A 135 -2.83 3.03 11.86
CA MET A 135 -2.83 1.93 10.89
C MET A 135 -4.25 1.42 10.60
N ARG A 136 -5.15 1.40 11.60
CA ARG A 136 -6.57 1.10 11.38
C ARG A 136 -7.21 2.13 10.46
N GLN A 137 -6.92 3.41 10.69
CA GLN A 137 -7.41 4.51 9.86
C GLN A 137 -6.89 4.42 8.42
N VAL A 138 -5.59 4.18 8.22
CA VAL A 138 -5.02 3.98 6.87
C VAL A 138 -5.66 2.78 6.17
N THR A 139 -5.92 1.69 6.90
CA THR A 139 -6.64 0.51 6.37
C THR A 139 -8.05 0.88 5.93
N ALA A 140 -8.80 1.61 6.76
CA ALA A 140 -10.14 2.09 6.42
C ALA A 140 -10.12 3.01 5.19
N THR A 141 -9.15 3.92 5.10
CA THR A 141 -8.97 4.78 3.92
C THR A 141 -8.68 3.96 2.67
N LEU A 142 -7.85 2.92 2.78
CA LEU A 142 -7.53 2.02 1.67
C LEU A 142 -8.79 1.30 1.19
N ILE A 143 -9.54 0.68 2.10
CA ILE A 143 -10.83 0.01 1.82
C ILE A 143 -11.81 0.96 1.14
N ALA A 144 -12.00 2.17 1.68
CA ALA A 144 -12.90 3.17 1.11
C ALA A 144 -12.49 3.57 -0.32
N LYS A 145 -11.19 3.77 -0.56
CA LYS A 145 -10.66 4.05 -1.91
C LYS A 145 -10.93 2.90 -2.87
N VAL A 146 -10.82 1.64 -2.43
CA VAL A 146 -11.14 0.47 -3.25
C VAL A 146 -12.59 0.54 -3.70
N LEU A 147 -13.52 0.62 -2.74
CA LEU A 147 -14.96 0.59 -2.98
C LEU A 147 -15.40 1.71 -3.93
N VAL A 148 -14.87 2.92 -3.73
CA VAL A 148 -15.21 4.09 -4.54
C VAL A 148 -14.60 4.03 -5.95
N LYS A 149 -13.43 3.43 -6.11
CA LYS A 149 -12.77 3.38 -7.43
C LYS A 149 -13.35 2.29 -8.32
N LYS A 150 -13.74 1.15 -7.74
CA LYS A 150 -14.30 0.01 -8.45
C LYS A 150 -15.22 -0.72 -7.48
N ASP A 151 -16.49 -0.84 -7.83
CA ASP A 151 -17.39 -1.65 -7.02
C ASP A 151 -16.86 -3.09 -6.94
N CYS A 152 -16.54 -3.53 -5.72
CA CYS A 152 -15.93 -4.82 -5.48
C CYS A 152 -16.83 -5.63 -4.55
N LYS A 153 -17.68 -6.47 -5.17
CA LYS A 153 -18.60 -7.38 -4.45
C LYS A 153 -17.89 -8.22 -3.39
N GLN A 154 -16.69 -8.70 -3.72
CA GLN A 154 -15.87 -9.47 -2.78
C GLN A 154 -15.50 -8.67 -1.53
N LEU A 155 -15.07 -7.42 -1.70
CA LEU A 155 -14.74 -6.54 -0.57
C LEU A 155 -15.99 -6.18 0.24
N ARG A 156 -17.14 -5.94 -0.39
CA ARG A 156 -18.41 -5.75 0.33
C ARG A 156 -18.76 -6.98 1.18
N GLY A 157 -18.60 -8.18 0.64
CA GLY A 157 -18.78 -9.44 1.38
C GLY A 157 -17.86 -9.54 2.61
N LYS A 158 -16.60 -9.14 2.47
CA LYS A 158 -15.65 -9.08 3.60
C LYS A 158 -16.06 -8.04 4.66
N ILE A 159 -16.54 -6.87 4.24
CA ILE A 159 -17.01 -5.83 5.17
C ILE A 159 -18.23 -6.30 5.96
N LEU A 160 -19.17 -7.03 5.34
CA LEU A 160 -20.29 -7.64 6.05
C LEU A 160 -19.81 -8.59 7.15
N LEU A 161 -18.87 -9.48 6.84
CA LEU A 161 -18.29 -10.37 7.85
C LEU A 161 -17.57 -9.59 8.96
N TRP A 162 -16.79 -8.56 8.61
CA TRP A 162 -16.09 -7.75 9.61
C TRP A 162 -17.03 -6.94 10.51
N SER A 163 -18.24 -6.62 10.03
CA SER A 163 -19.24 -5.88 10.83
C SER A 163 -19.76 -6.68 12.02
N GLU A 164 -19.73 -8.02 11.92
CA GLU A 164 -20.10 -8.92 13.01
C GLU A 164 -19.02 -8.97 14.11
N GLU A 165 -17.77 -8.67 13.75
CA GLU A 165 -16.62 -8.69 14.65
C GLU A 165 -16.37 -7.34 15.34
N ASP A 166 -16.46 -6.25 14.57
CA ASP A 166 -16.02 -4.92 15.01
C ASP A 166 -16.80 -3.81 14.25
N SER A 167 -17.81 -3.23 14.88
CA SER A 167 -18.58 -2.13 14.28
C SER A 167 -17.75 -0.85 14.11
N MET A 168 -16.66 -0.68 14.87
CA MET A 168 -15.83 0.52 14.80
C MET A 168 -15.06 0.60 13.48
N ILE A 169 -14.61 -0.53 12.93
CA ILE A 169 -13.95 -0.50 11.60
C ILE A 169 -14.96 -0.10 10.51
N ILE A 170 -16.23 -0.48 10.63
CA ILE A 170 -17.29 -0.09 9.69
C ILE A 170 -17.51 1.41 9.72
N GLN A 171 -17.60 2.00 10.92
CA GLN A 171 -17.68 3.45 11.08
C GLN A 171 -16.48 4.16 10.42
N LEU A 172 -15.26 3.67 10.68
CA LEU A 172 -14.05 4.25 10.09
C LEU A 172 -14.10 4.20 8.56
N ILE A 173 -14.47 3.07 7.96
CA ILE A 173 -14.56 2.94 6.50
C ILE A 173 -15.61 3.92 5.96
N TYR A 174 -16.78 3.99 6.60
CA TYR A 174 -17.86 4.88 6.19
C TYR A 174 -17.46 6.36 6.25
N ASP A 175 -16.79 6.79 7.33
CA ASP A 175 -16.27 8.15 7.48
C ASP A 175 -15.29 8.50 6.34
N GLN A 176 -14.47 7.55 5.92
CA GLN A 176 -13.55 7.73 4.80
C GLN A 176 -14.28 7.84 3.46
N VAL A 177 -15.33 7.03 3.23
CA VAL A 177 -16.20 7.15 2.03
C VAL A 177 -16.85 8.54 1.98
N ARG A 178 -17.43 9.01 3.09
CA ARG A 178 -18.02 10.36 3.17
C ARG A 178 -16.99 11.45 2.93
N SER A 179 -15.79 11.29 3.49
CA SER A 179 -14.71 12.26 3.29
C SER A 179 -14.26 12.33 1.82
N ILE A 180 -14.21 11.20 1.12
CA ILE A 180 -13.95 11.17 -0.32
C ILE A 180 -15.10 11.87 -1.07
N GLY A 181 -16.35 11.63 -0.70
CA GLY A 181 -17.53 12.26 -1.32
C GLY A 181 -17.56 13.78 -1.21
N ARG A 182 -17.17 14.33 -0.06
CA ARG A 182 -17.05 15.80 0.12
C ARG A 182 -16.05 16.43 -0.85
N ASN A 183 -14.99 15.70 -1.21
CA ASN A 183 -13.93 16.17 -2.11
C ASN A 183 -14.21 15.84 -3.59
N ALA A 184 -15.20 15.00 -3.87
CA ALA A 184 -15.56 14.53 -5.21
C ALA A 184 -17.06 14.72 -5.48
N ALA A 185 -17.56 15.95 -5.25
CA ALA A 185 -18.97 16.29 -5.41
C ALA A 185 -19.48 15.88 -6.80
N GLY A 186 -20.59 15.12 -6.83
CA GLY A 186 -21.19 14.60 -8.07
C GLY A 186 -20.65 13.24 -8.53
N ASN A 187 -19.75 12.59 -7.79
CA ASN A 187 -19.31 11.23 -8.13
C ASN A 187 -20.40 10.19 -7.79
N ALA A 188 -21.05 9.66 -8.83
CA ALA A 188 -22.13 8.67 -8.69
C ALA A 188 -21.70 7.40 -7.94
N GLN A 189 -20.45 6.94 -8.12
CA GLN A 189 -19.95 5.75 -7.42
C GLN A 189 -19.82 5.99 -5.92
N VAL A 190 -19.40 7.18 -5.50
CA VAL A 190 -19.35 7.52 -4.08
C VAL A 190 -20.75 7.55 -3.47
N ALA A 191 -21.72 8.14 -4.18
CA ALA A 191 -23.10 8.19 -3.73
C ALA A 191 -23.70 6.78 -3.59
N GLU A 192 -23.43 5.90 -4.55
CA GLU A 192 -23.87 4.49 -4.50
C GLU A 192 -23.27 3.74 -3.30
N VAL A 193 -21.94 3.84 -3.10
CA VAL A 193 -21.28 3.20 -1.96
C VAL A 193 -21.80 3.75 -0.64
N ASN A 194 -22.00 5.07 -0.54
CA ASN A 194 -22.57 5.72 0.63
C ASN A 194 -23.98 5.20 0.94
N GLN A 195 -24.84 5.12 -0.08
CA GLN A 195 -26.20 4.59 0.08
C GLN A 195 -26.19 3.11 0.47
N TRP A 196 -25.26 2.32 -0.08
CA TRP A 196 -25.09 0.93 0.32
C TRP A 196 -24.74 0.81 1.81
N PHE A 197 -23.80 1.61 2.32
CA PHE A 197 -23.47 1.63 3.75
C PHE A 197 -24.69 1.95 4.61
N LEU A 198 -25.46 2.99 4.28
CA LEU A 198 -26.65 3.38 5.04
C LEU A 198 -27.74 2.30 5.04
N ASN A 199 -28.00 1.68 3.89
CA ASN A 199 -28.99 0.60 3.77
C ASN A 199 -28.56 -0.66 4.51
N THR A 200 -27.25 -0.93 4.58
CA THR A 200 -26.69 -2.17 5.14
C THR A 200 -26.43 -2.06 6.64
N PHE A 201 -26.05 -0.87 7.11
CA PHE A 201 -25.64 -0.61 8.48
C PHE A 201 -26.42 0.59 9.05
N PRO A 202 -27.69 0.41 9.48
CA PRO A 202 -28.54 1.52 9.92
C PRO A 202 -27.99 2.31 11.12
N PHE A 203 -27.10 1.71 11.92
CA PHE A 203 -26.43 2.39 13.03
C PHE A 203 -25.50 3.53 12.59
N LEU A 204 -25.23 3.69 11.28
CA LEU A 204 -24.41 4.78 10.75
C LEU A 204 -25.20 6.10 10.55
N GLU A 205 -26.52 6.07 10.71
CA GLU A 205 -27.39 7.27 10.60
C GLU A 205 -27.55 8.05 11.91
N SER A 206 -27.21 7.43 13.05
CA SER A 206 -27.29 8.02 14.40
C SER A 206 -26.08 8.88 14.75
#